data_AF-A0A7X9LDU9-F1
#
_entry.id   AF-A0A7X9LDU9-F1
#
_cell.length_a   1.000
_cell.length_b   1.000
_cell.length_c   1.000
_cell.angle_alpha   90.00
_cell.angle_beta   90.00
_cell.angle_gamma   90.00
#
_symmetry.space_group_name_H-M   'P 1'
#
loop_
_entity.id
_entity.type
_entity.pdbx_description
1 polymer ?
#
loop_
_entity_poly.entity_id
_entity_poly.type
_entity_poly.pdbx_seq_one_letter_code
_entity_poly.pdbx_strand_id
1 'polypeptide(L)'
;MNAMIVLGSLVLAAYALQIMFGLRQIKHFNQVYAVLRCQGRVAIGRRAGKVKSGTIVMFALDKEGRVLDARKMQGVTVAARFKKMPAYIGKDIHYFDSYNPLVRQENKLLQTAIEDAREVFLRTEAGVYKDVPKAAPLVDVGLHAKLLLARLKLQFKKS
;
A
#
# COMPACT_ATOMS: atom_id res chain seq x y z
N MET A 1 -7.44 -25.34 36.35
CA MET A 1 -6.64 -24.99 35.16
C MET A 1 -6.02 -23.62 35.39
N ASN A 2 -4.69 -23.49 35.39
CA ASN A 2 -4.02 -22.22 35.73
C ASN A 2 -4.37 -21.15 34.67
N ALA A 3 -4.85 -19.98 35.11
CA ALA A 3 -5.28 -18.90 34.22
C ALA A 3 -4.21 -18.49 33.18
N MET A 4 -2.93 -18.60 33.56
CA MET A 4 -1.78 -18.36 32.68
C MET A 4 -1.74 -19.31 31.47
N ILE A 5 -2.09 -20.59 31.65
CA ILE A 5 -2.09 -21.59 30.57
C ILE A 5 -3.25 -21.30 29.61
N VAL A 6 -4.42 -20.95 30.14
CA VAL A 6 -5.60 -20.61 29.34
C VAL A 6 -5.33 -19.36 28.48
N LEU A 7 -4.81 -18.28 29.09
CA LEU A 7 -4.47 -17.05 28.35
C LEU A 7 -3.38 -17.29 27.30
N GLY A 8 -2.33 -18.04 27.64
CA GLY A 8 -1.27 -18.38 26.67
C GLY A 8 -1.81 -19.14 25.46
N SER A 9 -2.68 -20.13 25.68
CA SER A 9 -3.30 -20.91 24.60
C SER A 9 -4.19 -20.04 23.69
N LEU A 10 -4.94 -19.09 24.26
CA LEU A 10 -5.79 -18.18 23.51
C LEU A 10 -4.98 -17.24 22.60
N VAL A 11 -3.88 -16.68 23.12
CA VAL A 11 -2.98 -15.81 22.34
C VAL A 11 -2.34 -16.58 21.19
N LEU A 12 -1.89 -17.81 21.43
CA LEU A 12 -1.30 -18.65 20.39
C LEU A 12 -2.31 -18.97 19.28
N ALA A 13 -3.55 -19.31 19.65
CA ALA A 13 -4.63 -19.55 18.70
C ALA A 13 -4.98 -18.29 17.89
N ALA A 14 -5.07 -17.13 18.54
CA ALA A 14 -5.33 -15.85 17.88
C ALA A 14 -4.21 -15.49 16.89
N TYR A 15 -2.94 -15.73 17.25
CA TYR A 15 -1.81 -15.48 16.37
C TYR A 15 -1.81 -16.40 15.14
N ALA A 16 -2.13 -17.70 15.33
CA ALA A 16 -2.30 -18.64 14.22
C ALA A 16 -3.40 -18.20 13.25
N LEU A 17 -4.55 -17.73 13.77
CA LEU A 17 -5.63 -17.17 12.95
C LEU A 17 -5.16 -15.91 12.20
N GLN A 18 -4.41 -15.03 12.84
CA GLN A 18 -3.85 -13.84 12.20
C GLN A 18 -2.93 -14.18 11.02
N ILE A 19 -2.05 -15.17 11.18
CA ILE A 19 -1.18 -15.66 10.09
C ILE A 19 -2.03 -16.21 8.94
N MET A 20 -3.01 -17.06 9.26
CA MET A 20 -3.90 -17.65 8.25
C MET A 20 -4.61 -16.57 7.42
N PHE A 21 -5.10 -15.50 8.06
CA PHE A 21 -5.73 -14.39 7.33
C PHE A 21 -4.71 -13.60 6.48
N GLY A 22 -3.50 -13.37 6.99
CA GLY A 22 -2.43 -12.71 6.22
C GLY A 22 -2.07 -13.49 4.95
N LEU A 23 -1.93 -14.82 5.06
CA LEU A 23 -1.65 -15.69 3.90
C LEU A 23 -2.78 -15.64 2.86
N ARG A 24 -4.05 -15.63 3.29
CA ARG A 24 -5.19 -15.48 2.38
C ARG A 24 -5.16 -14.14 1.63
N GLN A 25 -4.79 -13.06 2.31
CA GLN A 25 -4.69 -11.73 1.68
C GLN A 25 -3.57 -11.68 0.63
N ILE A 26 -2.40 -12.24 0.94
CA ILE A 26 -1.26 -12.34 0.00
C ILE A 26 -1.65 -13.19 -1.21
N LYS A 27 -2.29 -14.36 -0.99
CA LYS A 27 -2.74 -15.22 -2.08
C LYS A 27 -3.71 -14.50 -3.02
N HIS A 28 -4.68 -13.77 -2.47
CA HIS A 28 -5.63 -13.00 -3.27
C HIS A 28 -4.96 -11.87 -4.03
N PHE A 29 -4.00 -11.15 -3.42
CA PHE A 29 -3.19 -10.15 -4.10
C PHE A 29 -2.42 -10.74 -5.28
N ASN A 30 -1.73 -11.86 -5.07
CA ASN A 30 -0.94 -12.54 -6.10
C ASN A 30 -1.82 -13.04 -7.24
N GLN A 31 -3.01 -13.57 -6.94
CA GLN A 31 -3.96 -14.00 -7.96
C GLN A 31 -4.42 -12.84 -8.84
N VAL A 32 -4.75 -11.69 -8.24
CA VAL A 32 -5.15 -10.49 -8.98
C VAL A 32 -3.99 -9.96 -9.81
N TYR A 33 -2.81 -9.86 -9.22
CA TYR A 33 -1.61 -9.42 -9.91
C TYR A 33 -1.29 -10.32 -11.11
N ALA A 34 -1.34 -11.65 -10.95
CA ALA A 34 -1.08 -12.60 -12.03
C ALA A 34 -2.03 -12.39 -13.20
N VAL A 35 -3.34 -12.24 -12.93
CA VAL A 35 -4.34 -11.98 -13.97
C VAL A 35 -4.05 -10.69 -14.75
N LEU A 36 -3.70 -9.60 -14.06
CA LEU A 36 -3.35 -8.33 -14.71
C LEU A 36 -2.02 -8.45 -15.47
N ARG A 37 -1.05 -9.19 -14.92
CA ARG A 37 0.28 -9.36 -15.51
C ARG A 37 0.28 -10.20 -16.78
N CYS A 38 -0.69 -11.10 -16.94
CA CYS A 38 -0.94 -11.81 -18.18
C CYS A 38 -1.43 -10.90 -19.32
N GLN A 39 -2.07 -9.77 -19.01
CA GLN A 39 -2.59 -8.84 -20.01
C GLN A 39 -1.53 -7.84 -20.47
N GLY A 40 -0.64 -7.42 -19.58
CA GLY A 40 0.37 -6.41 -19.91
C GLY A 40 1.31 -6.07 -18.76
N ARG A 41 2.00 -4.92 -18.90
CA ARG A 41 2.84 -4.36 -17.82
C ARG A 41 1.92 -3.86 -16.72
N VAL A 42 2.26 -4.13 -15.45
CA VAL A 42 1.39 -3.73 -14.33
C VAL A 42 2.02 -2.59 -13.55
N ALA A 43 1.36 -1.44 -13.54
CA ALA A 43 1.70 -0.33 -12.64
C ALA A 43 0.94 -0.48 -11.33
N ILE A 44 1.65 -0.43 -10.20
CA ILE A 44 1.09 -0.59 -8.86
C ILE A 44 1.32 0.68 -8.08
N GLY A 45 0.23 1.25 -7.55
CA GLY A 45 0.27 2.40 -6.69
C GLY A 45 -0.23 2.08 -5.29
N ARG A 46 0.44 2.64 -4.28
CA ARG A 46 0.17 2.34 -2.88
C ARG A 46 0.16 3.60 -2.04
N ARG A 47 -0.94 3.78 -1.30
CA ARG A 47 -1.00 4.73 -0.18
C ARG A 47 -1.07 3.98 1.13
N ALA A 48 0.06 3.91 1.83
CA ALA A 48 0.08 3.48 3.24
C ALA A 48 -0.70 4.50 4.06
N GLY A 49 -1.79 4.06 4.69
CA GLY A 49 -2.48 4.88 5.67
C GLY A 49 -1.72 4.80 6.99
N LYS A 50 -1.35 5.95 7.56
CA LYS A 50 -0.69 5.99 8.88
C LYS A 50 -1.62 5.50 10.01
N VAL A 51 -2.93 5.79 9.88
CA VAL A 51 -4.00 5.42 10.84
C VAL A 51 -5.30 4.96 10.11
N LYS A 52 -5.33 5.00 8.76
CA LYS A 52 -6.52 4.78 7.92
C LYS A 52 -6.30 3.61 6.94
N SER A 53 -7.39 3.14 6.33
CA SER A 53 -7.42 2.11 5.26
C SER A 53 -6.32 2.29 4.23
N GLY A 54 -5.43 1.30 4.15
CA GLY A 54 -4.47 1.19 3.05
C GLY A 54 -5.21 1.13 1.73
N THR A 55 -4.72 1.88 0.73
CA THR A 55 -5.29 1.88 -0.61
C THR A 55 -4.23 1.43 -1.60
N ILE A 56 -4.58 0.42 -2.39
CA ILE A 56 -3.73 -0.14 -3.45
C ILE A 56 -4.51 -0.06 -4.75
N VAL A 57 -3.83 0.36 -5.81
CA VAL A 57 -4.35 0.29 -7.18
C VAL A 57 -3.39 -0.48 -8.06
N MET A 58 -3.96 -1.17 -9.05
CA MET A 58 -3.22 -1.88 -10.08
C MET A 58 -3.82 -1.53 -11.43
N PHE A 59 -2.96 -1.14 -12.36
CA PHE A 59 -3.32 -0.91 -13.76
C PHE A 59 -2.51 -1.87 -14.62
N ALA A 60 -3.19 -2.71 -15.40
CA ALA A 60 -2.56 -3.43 -16.50
C ALA A 60 -2.51 -2.50 -17.71
N LEU A 61 -1.34 -2.38 -18.34
CA LEU A 61 -1.02 -1.40 -19.37
C LEU A 61 -0.49 -2.08 -20.63
N ASP A 62 -0.85 -1.52 -21.79
CA ASP A 62 -0.23 -1.87 -23.07
C ASP A 62 1.17 -1.24 -23.21
N LYS A 63 1.74 -1.33 -24.41
CA LYS A 63 3.07 -0.77 -24.70
C LYS A 63 3.07 0.76 -24.79
N GLU A 64 1.91 1.37 -25.04
CA GLU A 64 1.74 2.81 -25.19
C GLU A 64 1.26 3.48 -23.89
N GLY A 65 1.06 2.71 -22.80
CA GLY A 65 0.59 3.23 -21.51
C GLY A 65 -0.94 3.32 -21.38
N ARG A 66 -1.71 2.71 -22.28
CA ARG A 66 -3.17 2.63 -22.14
C ARG A 66 -3.56 1.47 -21.22
N VAL A 67 -4.59 1.72 -20.42
CA VAL A 67 -5.10 0.77 -19.42
C VAL A 67 -5.94 -0.33 -20.07
N LEU A 68 -5.56 -1.59 -19.86
CA LEU A 68 -6.28 -2.79 -20.29
C LEU A 68 -7.25 -3.30 -19.21
N ASP A 69 -6.83 -3.31 -17.95
CA ASP A 69 -7.66 -3.62 -16.78
C ASP A 69 -7.18 -2.77 -15.60
N ALA A 70 -8.10 -2.41 -14.70
CA ALA A 70 -7.82 -1.57 -13.56
C ALA A 70 -8.54 -2.10 -12.32
N ARG A 71 -7.81 -2.25 -11.21
CA ARG A 71 -8.38 -2.73 -9.95
C ARG A 71 -7.88 -1.92 -8.76
N LYS A 72 -8.80 -1.62 -7.83
CA LYS A 72 -8.50 -1.01 -6.52
C LYS A 72 -8.83 -1.94 -5.38
N MET A 73 -8.01 -1.91 -4.34
CA MET A 73 -8.33 -2.43 -3.03
C MET A 73 -8.22 -1.30 -2.01
N GLN A 74 -9.29 -1.08 -1.26
CA GLN A 74 -9.33 -0.05 -0.21
C GLN A 74 -9.90 -0.67 1.07
N GLY A 75 -9.11 -0.67 2.14
CA GLY A 75 -9.54 -1.18 3.45
C GLY A 75 -8.36 -1.48 4.38
N VAL A 76 -8.65 -1.59 5.68
CA VAL A 76 -7.70 -2.08 6.70
C VAL A 76 -7.87 -3.58 7.00
N THR A 77 -8.98 -4.20 6.58
CA THR A 77 -9.33 -5.55 7.00
C THR A 77 -8.95 -6.61 5.98
N VAL A 78 -8.81 -7.85 6.45
CA VAL A 78 -8.58 -9.05 5.64
C VAL A 78 -9.76 -9.37 4.69
N ALA A 79 -10.91 -8.72 4.92
CA ALA A 79 -12.08 -8.79 4.05
C ALA A 79 -12.03 -7.79 2.89
N ALA A 80 -11.08 -6.85 2.87
CA ALA A 80 -10.92 -5.92 1.76
C ALA A 80 -10.48 -6.67 0.50
N ARG A 81 -11.25 -6.51 -0.59
CA ARG A 81 -11.01 -7.19 -1.87
C ARG A 81 -10.73 -6.17 -2.98
N PHE A 82 -10.03 -6.62 -4.00
CA PHE A 82 -9.86 -5.86 -5.23
C PHE A 82 -11.20 -5.76 -5.97
N LYS A 83 -11.57 -4.54 -6.35
CA LYS A 83 -12.73 -4.19 -7.16
C LYS A 83 -12.26 -3.61 -8.49
N LYS A 84 -12.99 -3.92 -9.57
CA LYS A 84 -12.70 -3.37 -10.90
C LYS A 84 -12.96 -1.86 -10.94
N MET A 85 -12.23 -1.16 -11.80
CA MET A 85 -12.34 0.28 -12.05
C MET A 85 -12.55 0.54 -13.54
N PRO A 86 -13.75 0.23 -14.08
CA PRO A 86 -13.99 0.26 -15.53
C PRO A 86 -13.80 1.65 -16.15
N ALA A 87 -14.02 2.72 -15.38
CA ALA A 87 -13.84 4.11 -15.83
C ALA A 87 -12.42 4.43 -16.33
N TYR A 88 -11.42 3.63 -15.94
CA TYR A 88 -10.02 3.82 -16.32
C TYR A 88 -9.60 2.99 -17.53
N ILE A 89 -10.40 2.00 -17.95
CA ILE A 89 -10.07 1.12 -19.08
C ILE A 89 -10.06 1.94 -20.38
N GLY A 90 -9.03 1.73 -21.22
CA GLY A 90 -8.81 2.46 -22.47
C GLY A 90 -8.29 3.89 -22.29
N LYS A 91 -8.09 4.35 -21.04
CA LYS A 91 -7.47 5.65 -20.77
C LYS A 91 -5.97 5.53 -20.66
N ASP A 92 -5.27 6.62 -20.95
CA ASP A 92 -3.82 6.70 -20.87
C ASP A 92 -3.38 7.12 -19.46
N ILE A 93 -2.51 6.30 -18.85
CA ILE A 93 -2.00 6.48 -17.49
C ILE A 93 -1.16 7.75 -17.33
N HIS A 94 -0.59 8.29 -18.41
CA HIS A 94 0.20 9.52 -18.37
C HIS A 94 -0.58 10.73 -17.85
N TYR A 95 -1.91 10.70 -18.02
CA TYR A 95 -2.82 11.75 -17.57
C TYR A 95 -3.49 11.45 -16.23
N PHE A 96 -3.08 10.42 -15.49
CA PHE A 96 -3.68 10.09 -14.19
C PHE A 96 -3.08 10.94 -13.06
N ASP A 97 -3.35 12.24 -13.11
CA ASP A 97 -2.91 13.22 -12.12
C ASP A 97 -4.10 13.87 -11.38
N SER A 98 -3.78 14.71 -10.39
CA SER A 98 -4.75 15.52 -9.64
C SER A 98 -5.59 16.48 -10.50
N TYR A 99 -5.24 16.74 -11.75
CA TYR A 99 -6.00 17.63 -12.64
C TYR A 99 -7.03 16.87 -13.47
N ASN A 100 -6.84 15.57 -13.68
CA ASN A 100 -7.75 14.73 -14.42
C ASN A 100 -9.13 14.64 -13.74
N PRO A 101 -10.24 14.93 -14.47
CA PRO A 101 -11.59 14.91 -13.90
C PRO A 101 -12.00 13.53 -13.39
N LEU A 102 -11.52 12.44 -14.00
CA LEU A 102 -11.80 11.06 -13.55
C LEU A 102 -11.13 10.78 -12.20
N VAL A 103 -9.89 11.22 -12.02
CA VAL A 103 -9.14 11.04 -10.77
C VAL A 103 -9.74 11.90 -9.65
N ARG A 104 -10.15 13.13 -9.96
CA ARG A 104 -10.75 14.06 -8.99
C ARG A 104 -12.04 13.56 -8.36
N GLN A 105 -12.81 12.72 -9.05
CA GLN A 105 -14.04 12.13 -8.51
C GLN A 105 -13.77 11.07 -7.44
N GLU A 106 -12.57 10.49 -7.40
CA GLU A 106 -12.19 9.49 -6.41
C GLU A 106 -11.83 10.14 -5.07
N ASN A 107 -11.83 9.36 -3.99
CA ASN A 107 -11.41 9.88 -2.68
C ASN A 107 -9.90 10.22 -2.65
N LYS A 108 -9.48 11.11 -1.74
CA LYS A 108 -8.08 11.57 -1.62
C LYS A 108 -7.07 10.43 -1.46
N LEU A 109 -7.41 9.34 -0.76
CA LEU A 109 -6.50 8.20 -0.56
C LEU A 109 -6.24 7.45 -1.86
N LEU A 110 -7.29 7.28 -2.66
CA LEU A 110 -7.24 6.64 -3.95
C LEU A 110 -6.57 7.53 -4.99
N GLN A 111 -6.81 8.84 -4.97
CA GLN A 111 -6.09 9.81 -5.80
C GLN A 111 -4.57 9.67 -5.61
N THR A 112 -4.09 9.70 -4.36
CA THR A 112 -2.65 9.52 -4.08
C THR A 112 -2.13 8.15 -4.53
N ALA A 113 -2.93 7.09 -4.40
CA ALA A 113 -2.52 5.76 -4.88
C ALA A 113 -2.44 5.72 -6.41
N ILE A 114 -3.36 6.37 -7.13
CA ILE A 114 -3.36 6.48 -8.58
C ILE A 114 -2.13 7.26 -9.07
N GLU A 115 -1.82 8.39 -8.43
CA GLU A 115 -0.63 9.19 -8.74
C GLU A 115 0.66 8.42 -8.50
N ASP A 116 0.76 7.67 -7.39
CA ASP A 116 1.90 6.80 -7.09
C ASP A 116 2.07 5.72 -8.18
N ALA A 117 0.98 5.14 -8.70
CA ALA A 117 1.03 4.19 -9.81
C ALA A 117 1.56 4.83 -11.10
N ARG A 118 1.07 6.03 -11.43
CA ARG A 118 1.53 6.81 -12.58
C ARG A 118 3.01 7.14 -12.45
N GLU A 119 3.44 7.64 -11.29
CA GLU A 119 4.84 7.99 -11.05
C GLU A 119 5.77 6.78 -11.21
N VAL A 120 5.39 5.63 -10.65
CA VAL A 120 6.12 4.36 -10.83
C VAL A 120 6.22 3.99 -12.31
N PHE A 121 5.13 4.13 -13.06
CA PHE A 121 5.13 3.86 -14.49
C PHE A 121 6.07 4.78 -15.27
N LEU A 122 5.94 6.10 -15.09
CA LEU A 122 6.79 7.11 -15.74
C LEU A 122 8.28 6.88 -15.46
N ARG A 123 8.64 6.56 -14.21
CA ARG A 123 10.02 6.24 -13.83
C ARG A 123 10.53 4.97 -14.53
N THR A 124 9.66 3.98 -14.70
CA THR A 124 9.98 2.73 -15.38
C THR A 124 10.17 2.94 -16.88
N GLU A 125 9.34 3.78 -17.51
CA GLU A 125 9.45 4.10 -18.93
C GLU A 125 10.67 4.96 -19.26
N ALA A 126 11.01 5.91 -18.39
CA ALA A 126 12.21 6.72 -18.52
C ALA A 126 13.54 5.93 -18.40
N GLY A 127 13.48 4.61 -18.12
CA GLY A 127 14.66 3.78 -17.91
C GLY A 127 15.37 4.02 -16.56
N VAL A 128 14.73 4.77 -15.64
CA VAL A 128 15.30 5.18 -14.34
C VAL A 128 14.54 4.50 -13.19
N TYR A 129 14.29 3.19 -13.30
CA TYR A 129 13.75 2.44 -12.17
C TYR A 129 14.87 2.01 -11.23
N LYS A 130 15.07 2.77 -10.14
CA LYS A 130 15.80 2.33 -8.94
C LYS A 130 14.76 2.08 -7.85
N ASP A 131 14.76 0.90 -7.23
CA ASP A 131 13.98 0.63 -6.02
C ASP A 131 14.45 1.57 -4.90
N VAL A 132 13.84 2.75 -4.81
CA VAL A 132 14.01 3.63 -3.64
C VAL A 132 13.12 3.07 -2.55
N PRO A 133 13.68 2.53 -1.45
CA PRO A 133 12.86 2.15 -0.31
C PRO A 133 12.18 3.43 0.19
N LYS A 134 10.85 3.48 0.14
CA LYS A 134 10.09 4.48 0.92
C LYS A 134 10.53 4.26 2.37
N ALA A 135 11.26 5.23 2.94
CA ALA A 135 11.97 5.07 4.20
C ALA A 135 11.07 4.38 5.24
N ALA A 136 11.53 3.25 5.76
CA ALA A 136 10.77 2.49 6.73
C ALA A 136 10.56 3.33 8.00
N PRO A 137 9.39 3.25 8.67
CA PRO A 137 9.10 3.99 9.90
C PRO A 137 10.04 3.67 11.07
N LEU A 138 10.86 2.62 10.95
CA LEU A 138 11.91 2.26 11.93
C LEU A 138 13.00 3.34 12.07
N VAL A 139 13.34 4.06 10.99
CA VAL A 139 14.33 5.16 11.05
C VAL A 139 13.77 6.34 11.84
N ASP A 140 12.46 6.59 11.72
CA ASP A 140 11.74 7.66 12.41
C ASP A 140 11.67 7.40 13.93
N VAL A 141 11.39 6.16 14.34
CA VAL A 141 11.30 5.77 15.76
C VAL A 141 12.65 5.90 16.48
N GLY A 142 13.75 5.47 15.86
CA GLY A 142 15.08 5.58 16.47
C GLY A 142 15.54 7.03 16.66
N LEU A 143 15.19 7.91 15.71
CA LEU A 143 15.49 9.34 15.78
C LEU A 143 14.68 10.02 16.89
N HIS A 144 13.38 9.74 16.96
CA HIS A 144 12.50 10.27 17.98
C HIS A 144 12.88 9.82 19.40
N ALA A 145 13.30 8.57 19.58
CA ALA A 145 13.78 8.06 20.86
C ALA A 145 15.08 8.75 21.33
N LYS A 146 16.04 8.95 20.42
CA LYS A 146 17.28 9.68 20.73
C LYS A 146 17.01 11.14 21.09
N LEU A 147 16.10 11.81 20.38
CA LEU A 147 15.68 13.18 20.68
C LEU A 147 15.01 13.29 22.04
N LEU A 148 14.15 12.33 22.40
CA LEU A 148 13.47 12.29 23.70
C LEU A 148 14.46 12.08 24.85
N LEU A 149 15.41 11.14 24.69
CA LEU A 149 16.48 10.90 25.65
C LEU A 149 17.42 12.10 25.80
N ALA A 150 17.74 12.79 24.70
CA ALA A 150 18.52 14.03 24.73
C ALA A 150 17.78 15.14 25.48
N ARG A 151 16.46 15.27 25.28
CA ARG A 151 15.60 16.23 26.01
C ARG A 151 15.56 15.94 27.50
N LEU A 152 15.43 14.66 27.89
CA LEU A 152 15.48 14.23 29.28
C LEU A 152 16.84 14.52 29.91
N LYS A 153 17.94 14.18 29.25
CA LYS A 153 19.30 14.49 29.76
C LYS A 153 19.54 15.99 29.96
N LEU A 154 18.98 16.84 29.10
CA LEU A 154 19.08 18.29 29.24
C LEU A 154 18.27 18.84 30.41
N GLN A 155 17.14 18.22 30.76
CA GLN A 155 16.36 18.59 31.95
C GLN A 155 17.02 18.13 33.25
N PHE A 156 17.67 16.97 33.26
CA PHE A 156 18.41 16.48 34.45
C PHE A 156 19.75 17.20 34.69
N LYS A 157 20.35 17.84 33.67
CA LYS A 157 21.60 18.61 33.83
C LYS A 157 21.38 20.06 34.31
N LYS A 158 20.13 20.49 34.47
CA LYS A 158 19.75 21.85 34.88
C LYS A 158 19.19 21.94 36.31
N SER A 159 19.30 20.85 37.08
CA SER A 159 19.00 20.79 38.52
C SER A 159 20.24 20.48 39.33
#